data_AF-A0A849C259-F1
#
_entry.id   AF-A0A849C259-F1
#
_cell.length_a   1.000
_cell.length_b   1.000
_cell.length_c   1.000
_cell.angle_alpha   90.00
_cell.angle_beta   90.00
_cell.angle_gamma   90.00
#
_symmetry.space_group_name_H-M   'P 1'
#
loop_
_entity.id
_entity.type
_entity.pdbx_description
1 polymer ?
#
loop_
_entity_poly.entity_id
_entity_poly.type
_entity_poly.pdbx_seq_one_letter_code
_entity_poly.pdbx_strand_id
1 'polypeptide(L)'
;MARKKTTVMVDEKDLALIKQAAAREGRPESEYFREAFHLVATRSRRWQEDWGIPIVDFGRPISAEEVHRTVRDEIFDDEWADDR
;
A
#
# COMPACT_ATOMS: atom_id res chain seq x y z
N MET A 1 7.31 -22.66 8.38
CA MET A 1 7.66 -22.08 7.07
C MET A 1 9.18 -22.09 6.91
N ALA A 2 9.70 -22.71 5.86
CA ALA A 2 11.15 -22.80 5.64
C ALA A 2 11.70 -21.46 5.13
N ARG A 3 12.71 -20.91 5.81
CA ARG A 3 13.47 -19.75 5.32
C ARG A 3 14.56 -20.22 4.35
N LYS A 4 14.65 -19.60 3.18
CA LYS A 4 15.75 -19.85 2.24
C LYS A 4 16.89 -18.88 2.50
N LYS A 5 18.14 -19.38 2.44
CA LYS A 5 19.34 -18.54 2.56
C LYS A 5 19.64 -17.92 1.19
N THR A 6 19.87 -16.61 1.19
CA THR A 6 20.28 -15.83 0.01
C THR A 6 21.44 -14.94 0.42
N THR A 7 22.51 -14.89 -0.38
CA THR A 7 23.66 -14.01 -0.16
C THR A 7 23.64 -12.90 -1.21
N VAL A 8 23.76 -11.65 -0.78
CA VAL A 8 23.76 -10.47 -1.66
C VAL A 8 24.91 -9.54 -1.26
N MET A 9 25.46 -8.85 -2.25
CA MET A 9 26.41 -7.75 -2.03
C MET A 9 25.62 -6.46 -1.84
N VAL A 10 26.06 -5.62 -0.90
CA VAL A 10 25.44 -4.33 -0.59
C VAL A 10 26.52 -3.25 -0.55
N ASP A 11 26.12 -1.99 -0.70
CA ASP A 11 27.03 -0.86 -0.53
C ASP A 11 27.56 -0.80 0.91
N GLU A 12 28.84 -0.45 1.06
CA GLU A 12 29.50 -0.39 2.36
C GLU A 12 28.88 0.68 3.28
N LYS A 13 28.49 1.82 2.73
CA LYS A 13 27.89 2.92 3.50
C LYS A 13 26.51 2.54 4.00
N ASP A 14 25.71 1.88 3.17
CA ASP A 14 24.37 1.39 3.54
C ASP A 14 24.48 0.33 4.65
N LEU A 15 25.44 -0.59 4.52
CA LEU A 15 25.70 -1.59 5.56
C LEU A 15 26.11 -0.95 6.89
N ALA A 16 26.95 0.08 6.86
CA ALA A 16 27.37 0.80 8.06
C ALA A 16 26.18 1.48 8.77
N LEU A 17 25.27 2.09 8.00
CA LEU A 17 24.05 2.71 8.54
C LEU A 17 23.12 1.68 9.18
N ILE A 18 22.91 0.52 8.53
CA ILE A 18 22.08 -0.55 9.09
C ILE A 18 22.68 -1.08 10.40
N LYS A 19 24.01 -1.27 10.46
CA LYS A 19 24.68 -1.71 11.70
C LYS A 19 24.50 -0.72 12.84
N GLN A 20 24.57 0.58 12.56
CA GLN A 20 24.34 1.61 13.57
C GLN A 20 22.89 1.59 14.08
N ALA A 21 21.92 1.44 13.18
CA ALA A 21 20.51 1.34 13.55
C ALA A 21 20.23 0.08 14.38
N ALA A 22 20.74 -1.07 13.94
CA ALA A 22 20.64 -2.35 14.64
C ALA A 22 21.21 -2.29 16.06
N ALA A 23 22.39 -1.68 16.23
CA ALA A 23 23.00 -1.48 17.54
C ALA A 23 22.16 -0.55 18.44
N ARG A 24 21.60 0.53 17.87
CA ARG A 24 20.73 1.46 18.61
C ARG A 24 19.43 0.81 19.07
N GLU A 25 18.86 -0.09 18.27
CA GLU A 25 17.57 -0.74 18.53
C GLU A 25 17.70 -2.10 19.23
N GLY A 26 18.92 -2.62 19.41
CA GLY A 26 19.16 -3.94 20.00
C GLY A 26 18.66 -5.10 19.13
N ARG A 27 18.54 -4.89 17.81
CA ARG A 27 18.00 -5.86 16.84
C ARG A 27 19.13 -6.42 15.97
N PRO A 28 19.05 -7.69 15.52
CA PRO A 28 20.06 -8.24 14.62
C PRO A 28 19.95 -7.61 13.22
N GLU A 29 21.06 -7.38 12.52
CA GLU A 29 21.07 -6.75 11.19
C GLU A 29 20.25 -7.56 10.17
N SER A 30 20.23 -8.88 10.35
CA SER A 30 19.43 -9.81 9.53
C SER A 30 17.93 -9.50 9.54
N GLU A 31 17.40 -8.83 10.57
CA GLU A 31 16.00 -8.38 10.56
C GLU A 31 15.74 -7.26 9.59
N TYR A 32 16.60 -6.25 9.54
CA TYR A 32 16.49 -5.15 8.59
C TYR A 32 16.54 -5.66 7.15
N PHE A 33 17.44 -6.61 6.86
CA PHE A 33 17.50 -7.20 5.52
C PHE A 33 16.20 -7.96 5.20
N ARG A 34 15.69 -8.77 6.13
CA ARG A 34 14.42 -9.50 5.92
C ARG A 34 13.24 -8.55 5.72
N GLU A 35 13.20 -7.47 6.48
CA GLU A 35 12.17 -6.42 6.37
C GLU A 35 12.27 -5.70 5.02
N ALA A 36 13.48 -5.29 4.60
CA ALA A 36 13.71 -4.69 3.29
C ALA A 36 13.26 -5.61 2.15
N PHE A 37 13.64 -6.89 2.19
CA PHE A 37 13.17 -7.88 1.21
C PHE A 37 11.65 -8.00 1.20
N HIS A 38 11.00 -8.01 2.38
CA HIS A 38 9.55 -8.08 2.49
C HIS A 38 8.87 -6.83 1.91
N LEU A 39 9.36 -5.64 2.23
CA LEU A 39 8.84 -4.37 1.72
C LEU A 39 8.93 -4.31 0.19
N VAL A 40 10.08 -4.68 -0.37
CA VAL A 40 10.28 -4.71 -1.82
C VAL A 40 9.38 -5.76 -2.49
N ALA A 41 9.27 -6.95 -1.90
CA ALA A 41 8.40 -8.00 -2.43
C ALA A 41 6.92 -7.57 -2.45
N THR A 42 6.43 -6.98 -1.35
CA THR A 42 5.06 -6.46 -1.25
C THR A 42 4.82 -5.34 -2.26
N ARG A 43 5.75 -4.38 -2.37
CA ARG A 43 5.68 -3.29 -3.35
C ARG A 43 5.68 -3.80 -4.80
N SER A 44 6.40 -4.89 -5.06
CA SER A 44 6.52 -5.47 -6.40
C SER A 44 5.31 -6.34 -6.78
N ARG A 45 4.41 -6.62 -5.84
CA ARG A 45 3.19 -7.40 -6.08
C ARG A 45 2.26 -6.57 -6.96
N ARG A 46 2.29 -6.85 -8.27
CA ARG A 46 1.31 -6.34 -9.23
C ARG A 46 0.09 -7.25 -9.22
N TRP A 47 -1.09 -6.65 -9.40
CA TRP A 47 -2.26 -7.40 -9.84
C TRP A 47 -1.96 -7.92 -11.26
N GLN A 48 -1.77 -9.23 -11.38
CA GLN A 48 -1.54 -9.92 -12.65
C GLN A 48 -2.85 -10.32 -13.33
N GLU A 49 -3.95 -10.33 -12.57
CA GLU A 49 -5.29 -10.56 -13.09
C GLU A 49 -5.89 -9.24 -13.57
N ASP A 50 -6.62 -9.31 -14.68
CA ASP A 50 -7.44 -8.19 -15.13
C ASP A 50 -8.38 -7.76 -14.01
N TRP A 51 -8.59 -6.45 -13.90
CA TRP A 51 -9.50 -5.90 -12.91
C TRP A 51 -10.90 -6.49 -13.13
N GLY A 52 -11.29 -7.42 -12.27
CA GLY A 52 -12.62 -8.03 -12.26
C GLY A 52 -13.73 -7.10 -11.76
N ILE A 53 -13.60 -5.77 -11.99
CA ILE A 53 -14.67 -4.84 -11.69
C ILE A 53 -15.78 -5.11 -12.71
N PRO A 54 -17.00 -5.46 -12.27
CA PRO A 54 -18.12 -5.63 -13.18
C PRO A 54 -18.39 -4.30 -13.89
N ILE A 55 -18.52 -4.35 -15.22
CA ILE A 55 -19.03 -3.20 -15.97
C ILE A 55 -20.51 -3.08 -15.63
N VAL A 56 -20.87 -2.00 -14.93
CA VAL A 56 -22.26 -1.69 -14.59
C VAL A 56 -22.86 -0.90 -15.75
N ASP A 57 -23.88 -1.46 -16.37
CA ASP A 57 -24.74 -0.73 -17.30
C ASP A 57 -25.87 -0.06 -16.51
N PHE A 58 -25.91 1.28 -16.57
CA PHE A 58 -26.94 2.08 -15.89
C PHE A 58 -28.23 2.20 -16.71
N GLY A 59 -28.30 1.63 -17.92
CA GLY A 59 -29.45 1.71 -18.82
C GLY A 59 -29.69 3.13 -19.38
N ARG A 60 -28.83 4.09 -19.04
CA ARG A 60 -28.83 5.46 -19.55
C ARG A 60 -27.41 6.06 -19.52
N PRO A 61 -27.11 7.07 -20.34
CA PRO A 61 -25.89 7.85 -20.21
C PRO A 61 -25.86 8.55 -18.85
N ILE A 62 -24.74 8.45 -18.13
CA ILE A 62 -24.48 9.18 -16.89
C ILE A 62 -23.48 10.29 -17.20
N SER A 63 -23.82 11.54 -16.84
CA SER A 63 -22.93 12.68 -17.04
C SER A 63 -21.96 12.86 -15.87
N ALA A 64 -20.80 13.48 -16.12
CA ALA A 64 -19.85 13.80 -15.05
C ALA A 64 -20.46 14.76 -14.01
N GLU A 65 -21.36 15.67 -14.44
CA GLU A 65 -22.07 16.59 -13.55
C GLU A 65 -23.04 15.86 -12.62
N GLU A 66 -23.72 14.82 -13.12
CA GLU A 66 -24.58 13.96 -12.30
C GLU A 66 -23.78 13.23 -11.23
N VAL A 67 -22.63 12.63 -11.59
CA VAL A 67 -21.74 11.97 -10.62
C VAL A 67 -21.28 12.96 -9.55
N HIS A 68 -20.80 14.14 -9.97
CA HIS A 68 -20.26 15.14 -9.06
C HIS A 68 -21.33 15.67 -8.10
N ARG A 69 -22.55 15.92 -8.59
CA ARG A 69 -23.68 16.34 -7.78
C ARG A 69 -24.08 15.27 -6.77
N THR A 70 -24.28 14.02 -7.20
CA THR A 70 -24.68 12.94 -6.30
C THR A 70 -23.65 12.69 -5.19
N VAL A 71 -22.36 12.66 -5.53
CA VAL A 71 -21.28 12.47 -4.53
C VAL A 71 -21.21 13.66 -3.57
N ARG A 72 -21.36 14.89 -4.10
CA ARG A 72 -21.43 16.09 -3.28
C ARG A 72 -22.60 16.03 -2.31
N ASP A 73 -23.80 15.78 -2.82
CA ASP A 73 -25.03 15.76 -2.03
C ASP A 73 -24.88 14.72 -0.89
N GLU A 74 -24.39 13.51 -1.16
CA GLU A 74 -24.15 12.49 -0.13
C GLU A 74 -23.13 12.92 0.94
N ILE A 75 -22.01 13.52 0.54
CA ILE A 75 -20.98 13.98 1.49
C ILE A 75 -21.50 15.09 2.40
N PHE A 76 -22.43 15.93 1.92
CA PHE A 76 -22.95 17.08 2.66
C PHE A 76 -24.31 16.83 3.34
N ASP A 77 -25.04 15.75 3.02
CA ASP A 77 -26.31 15.39 3.70
C ASP A 77 -26.07 14.80 5.10
N ASP A 78 -24.90 14.16 5.34
CA ASP A 78 -24.53 13.59 6.65
C ASP A 78 -24.22 14.65 7.72
N GLU A 79 -23.93 15.90 7.32
CA GLU A 79 -23.59 16.99 8.25
C GLU A 79 -24.84 17.63 8.91
N TRP A 80 -26.06 17.26 8.49
CA TRP A 80 -27.32 17.81 9.02
C TRP A 80 -28.22 16.80 9.74
N ALA A 81 -27.74 15.58 9.98
CA ALA A 81 -28.49 14.54 10.70
C ALA A 81 -28.21 14.49 12.23
N ASP A 82 -27.19 15.19 12.73
CA ASP A 82 -26.77 15.14 14.16
C ASP A 82 -27.21 16.36 15.01
N ASP A 83 -28.05 17.26 14.49
CA ASP A 83 -28.55 18.45 15.22
C ASP A 83 -30.10 18.55 15.26
N ARG A 84 -30.79 17.42 15.47
CA ARG A 84 -32.20 17.37 15.89
C ARG A 84 -32.45 16.35 16.99
#